data_AF-A0AAU1D9C4-F1
#
_entry.id   AF-A0AAU1D9C4-F1
#
_cell.length_a   1.000
_cell.length_b   1.000
_cell.length_c   1.000
_cell.angle_alpha   90.00
_cell.angle_beta   90.00
_cell.angle_gamma   90.00
#
_symmetry.space_group_name_H-M   'P 1'
#
loop_
_entity.id
_entity.type
_entity.pdbx_description
1 polymer ?
#
loop_
_entity_poly.entity_id
_entity_poly.type
_entity_poly.pdbx_seq_one_letter_code
_entity_poly.pdbx_strand_id
1 'polypeptide(L)'
;MSVLKDRVGREDVPGTAGFGLWLMTLVALTPLALTAVWLGGSLGVMLIGDGWNPPPFSLASLTDLVGGGTGALWPGSPTGAVVAGISALAGVLFAAAALCFFAVDWALAAIAARRSLDDGSAHRCPHTRAPAPVPAGGSDTRAAAPLAS
;
A
#
# COMPACT_ATOMS: atom_id res chain seq x y z
N MET A 1 -37.87 -26.92 6.16
CA MET A 1 -37.14 -26.56 7.41
C MET A 1 -35.74 -27.16 7.54
N SER A 2 -35.13 -27.72 6.47
CA SER A 2 -33.78 -28.34 6.54
C SER A 2 -32.63 -27.43 6.09
N VAL A 3 -32.93 -26.29 5.45
CA VAL A 3 -31.92 -25.43 4.81
C VAL A 3 -31.30 -24.41 5.78
N LEU A 4 -31.86 -24.24 6.99
CA LEU A 4 -31.33 -23.29 7.97
C LEU A 4 -30.22 -23.86 8.86
N LYS A 5 -29.96 -25.18 8.82
CA LYS A 5 -29.04 -25.84 9.76
C LYS A 5 -27.57 -25.80 9.29
N ASP A 6 -27.32 -25.55 8.02
CA ASP A 6 -25.95 -25.57 7.45
C ASP A 6 -25.20 -24.22 7.55
N ARG A 7 -25.84 -23.15 8.05
CA ARG A 7 -25.19 -21.83 8.19
C ARG A 7 -24.54 -21.56 9.55
N VAL A 8 -24.67 -22.47 10.51
CA VAL A 8 -24.22 -22.24 11.90
C VAL A 8 -22.80 -22.79 12.16
N GLY A 9 -22.16 -23.44 11.18
CA GLY A 9 -20.91 -24.21 11.39
C GLY A 9 -19.60 -23.64 10.83
N ARG A 10 -19.55 -22.41 10.29
CA ARG A 10 -18.28 -21.75 9.96
C ARG A 10 -18.00 -20.66 10.99
N GLU A 11 -17.57 -21.08 12.16
CA GLU A 11 -16.71 -20.22 12.97
C GLU A 11 -15.33 -20.25 12.31
N ASP A 12 -15.14 -19.35 11.36
CA ASP A 12 -13.82 -19.01 10.84
C ASP A 12 -13.03 -18.51 12.05
N VAL A 13 -12.25 -19.37 12.71
CA VAL A 13 -11.43 -19.01 13.87
C VAL A 13 -10.50 -17.85 13.45
N PRO A 14 -10.78 -16.59 13.83
CA PRO A 14 -10.07 -15.44 13.27
C PRO A 14 -8.65 -15.25 13.87
N GLY A 15 -8.14 -16.24 14.61
CA GLY A 15 -6.95 -16.07 15.45
C GLY A 15 -5.63 -16.45 14.80
N THR A 16 -5.60 -17.46 13.92
CA THR A 16 -4.33 -18.10 13.54
C THR A 16 -3.64 -17.42 12.35
N ALA A 17 -4.41 -16.90 11.39
CA ALA A 17 -3.86 -16.21 10.22
C ALA A 17 -3.25 -14.84 10.57
N GLY A 18 -3.86 -14.11 11.51
CA GLY A 18 -3.35 -12.80 11.96
C GLY A 18 -2.05 -12.92 12.75
N PHE A 19 -1.93 -13.94 13.60
CA PHE A 19 -0.74 -14.15 14.43
C PHE A 19 0.51 -14.48 13.60
N GLY A 20 0.38 -15.36 12.60
CA GLY A 20 1.49 -15.72 11.71
C GLY A 20 2.01 -14.52 10.90
N LEU A 21 1.09 -13.68 10.40
CA LEU A 21 1.44 -12.45 9.67
C LEU A 21 2.16 -11.43 10.57
N TRP A 22 1.68 -11.27 11.81
CA TRP A 22 2.29 -10.36 12.78
C TRP A 22 3.70 -10.79 13.18
N LEU A 23 3.91 -12.10 13.43
CA LEU A 23 5.23 -12.68 13.70
C LEU A 23 6.19 -12.49 12.52
N MET A 24 5.73 -12.76 11.30
CA MET A 24 6.53 -12.53 10.09
C MET A 24 6.95 -11.06 9.96
N THR A 25 6.06 -10.13 10.29
CA THR A 25 6.34 -8.69 10.23
C THR A 25 7.38 -8.30 11.27
N LEU A 26 7.29 -8.80 12.50
CA LEU A 26 8.31 -8.58 13.54
C LEU A 26 9.67 -9.17 13.16
N VAL A 27 9.68 -10.40 12.66
CA VAL A 27 10.92 -11.08 12.22
C VAL A 27 11.56 -10.31 11.06
N ALA A 28 10.77 -9.77 10.13
CA ALA A 28 11.29 -8.96 9.03
C ALA A 28 11.78 -7.57 9.48
N LEU A 29 11.12 -6.95 10.46
CA LEU A 29 11.50 -5.64 11.00
C LEU A 29 12.75 -5.69 11.87
N THR A 30 13.00 -6.80 12.55
CA THR A 30 14.13 -6.96 13.48
C THR A 30 15.50 -6.69 12.82
N PRO A 31 15.88 -7.37 11.71
CA PRO A 31 17.17 -7.11 11.06
C PRO A 31 17.24 -5.72 10.45
N LEU A 32 16.11 -5.16 10.00
CA LEU A 32 16.04 -3.81 9.46
C LEU A 32 16.33 -2.76 10.54
N ALA A 33 15.69 -2.90 11.71
CA ALA A 33 15.91 -2.05 12.86
C ALA A 33 17.36 -2.16 13.35
N LEU A 34 17.90 -3.37 13.41
CA LEU A 34 19.29 -3.60 13.81
C LEU A 34 20.27 -2.95 12.83
N THR A 35 20.01 -3.05 11.53
CA THR A 35 20.79 -2.37 10.49
C THR A 35 20.69 -0.85 10.62
N ALA A 36 19.48 -0.32 10.88
CA ALA A 36 19.26 1.10 11.07
C ALA A 36 20.04 1.65 12.27
N VAL A 37 20.06 0.90 13.37
CA VAL A 37 20.81 1.25 14.58
C VAL A 37 22.32 1.22 14.31
N TRP A 38 22.80 0.17 13.64
CA TRP A 38 24.22 -0.03 13.40
C TRP A 38 24.81 0.98 12.40
N LEU A 39 24.21 1.05 11.21
CA LEU A 39 24.63 1.94 10.15
C LEU A 39 24.33 3.38 10.54
N GLY A 40 23.17 3.65 11.14
CA GLY A 40 22.76 4.99 11.53
C GLY A 40 23.68 5.57 12.60
N GLY A 41 24.02 4.79 13.63
CA GLY A 41 24.97 5.22 14.66
C GLY A 41 26.35 5.53 14.07
N SER A 42 26.87 4.64 13.22
CA SER A 42 28.18 4.82 12.57
C SER A 42 28.19 6.02 11.61
N LEU A 43 27.10 6.24 10.88
CA LEU A 43 26.95 7.40 10.00
C LEU A 43 26.89 8.71 10.80
N GLY A 44 26.21 8.71 11.94
CA GLY A 44 26.16 9.85 12.86
C GLY A 44 27.54 10.24 13.38
N VAL A 45 28.35 9.25 13.75
CA VAL A 45 29.75 9.42 14.17
C VAL A 45 30.62 9.94 13.01
N MET A 46 30.42 9.42 11.80
CA MET A 46 31.14 9.91 10.63
C MET A 46 30.87 11.40 10.35
N LEU A 47 29.62 11.84 10.52
CA LEU A 47 29.21 13.23 10.25
C LEU A 47 29.82 14.26 11.21
N ILE A 48 30.20 13.85 12.42
CA ILE A 48 30.83 14.74 13.41
C ILE A 48 32.36 14.77 13.31
N GLY A 49 32.96 14.00 12.39
CA GLY A 49 34.40 14.00 12.13
C GLY A 49 35.20 12.94 12.89
N ASP A 50 34.54 12.06 13.64
CA ASP A 50 35.20 10.92 14.33
C ASP A 50 35.60 9.78 13.35
N GLY A 51 35.27 9.93 12.07
CA GLY A 51 35.65 9.00 11.01
C GLY A 51 34.71 7.80 10.87
N TRP A 52 35.03 6.92 9.91
CA TRP A 52 34.30 5.67 9.69
C TRP A 52 34.97 4.55 10.49
N ASN A 53 34.44 4.27 11.68
CA ASN A 53 34.87 3.15 12.51
C ASN A 53 33.64 2.39 13.04
N PRO A 54 32.89 1.69 12.16
CA PRO A 54 31.75 0.93 12.61
C PRO A 54 32.21 -0.21 13.51
N PRO A 55 31.54 -0.43 14.65
CA PRO A 55 31.85 -1.57 15.49
C PRO A 55 31.67 -2.89 14.72
N PRO A 56 32.34 -3.99 15.14
CA PRO A 56 32.17 -5.30 14.54
C PRO A 56 30.78 -5.86 14.86
N PHE A 57 30.06 -6.31 13.83
CA PHE A 57 28.71 -6.85 14.03
C PHE A 57 28.79 -8.22 14.73
N SER A 58 28.49 -8.25 16.02
CA SER A 58 28.57 -9.46 16.85
C SER A 58 27.47 -9.49 17.92
N LEU A 59 27.15 -10.69 18.41
CA LEU A 59 26.24 -10.88 19.55
C LEU A 59 26.73 -10.15 20.81
N ALA A 60 28.06 -10.11 21.03
CA ALA A 60 28.66 -9.39 22.13
C ALA A 60 28.37 -7.89 22.06
N SER A 61 28.43 -7.32 20.87
CA SER A 61 28.13 -5.91 20.68
C SER A 61 26.65 -5.58 20.86
N LEU A 62 25.75 -6.52 20.55
CA LEU A 62 24.33 -6.43 20.88
C LEU A 62 24.11 -6.41 22.39
N THR A 63 24.81 -7.28 23.13
CA THR A 63 24.75 -7.26 24.60
C THR A 63 25.35 -5.99 25.18
N ASP A 64 26.43 -5.46 24.60
CA ASP A 64 27.05 -4.20 25.02
C ASP A 64 26.12 -3.01 24.73
N LEU A 65 25.36 -3.04 23.63
CA LEU A 65 24.38 -2.02 23.33
C LEU A 65 23.24 -2.01 24.36
N VAL A 66 22.74 -3.19 24.72
CA VAL A 66 21.60 -3.33 25.64
C VAL A 66 22.02 -3.05 27.08
N GLY A 67 23.22 -3.47 27.48
CA GLY A 67 23.72 -3.32 28.85
C GLY A 67 24.49 -2.01 29.10
N GLY A 68 25.32 -1.60 28.14
CA GLY A 68 26.21 -0.43 28.24
C GLY A 68 25.77 0.79 27.42
N GLY A 69 24.71 0.64 26.60
CA GLY A 69 24.19 1.72 25.76
C GLY A 69 25.11 2.08 24.59
N THR A 70 24.87 3.25 24.01
CA THR A 70 25.66 3.75 22.87
C THR A 70 27.11 4.06 23.23
N GLY A 71 27.40 4.37 24.51
CA GLY A 71 28.75 4.70 24.96
C GLY A 71 29.72 3.52 24.97
N ALA A 72 29.20 2.29 25.13
CA ALA A 72 30.01 1.08 25.03
C ALA A 72 30.41 0.76 23.58
N LEU A 73 29.51 1.07 22.63
CA LEU A 73 29.68 0.76 21.20
C LEU A 73 30.45 1.82 20.42
N TRP A 74 30.24 3.10 20.77
CA TRP A 74 30.92 4.24 20.16
C TRP A 74 31.66 5.04 21.25
N PRO A 75 32.77 4.50 21.79
CA PRO A 75 33.50 5.15 22.86
C PRO A 75 34.11 6.47 22.37
N GLY A 76 33.90 7.53 23.15
CA GLY A 76 34.42 8.87 22.84
C GLY A 76 33.50 9.72 21.97
N SER A 77 32.51 9.13 21.29
CA SER A 77 31.57 9.88 20.46
C SER A 77 30.41 10.46 21.29
N PRO A 78 29.96 11.70 20.99
CA PRO A 78 28.76 12.28 21.57
C PRO A 78 27.52 11.41 21.32
N THR A 79 26.82 11.02 22.39
CA THR A 79 25.58 10.23 22.30
C THR A 79 24.54 10.84 21.37
N GLY A 80 24.45 12.18 21.35
CA GLY A 80 23.53 12.90 20.47
C GLY A 80 23.78 12.65 18.98
N ALA A 81 25.04 12.52 18.55
CA ALA A 81 25.40 12.25 17.16
C ALA A 81 24.98 10.85 16.73
N VAL A 82 25.22 9.86 17.59
CA VAL A 82 24.81 8.47 17.38
C VAL A 82 23.28 8.39 17.27
N VAL A 83 22.54 8.97 18.23
CA VAL A 83 21.07 8.95 18.24
C VAL A 83 20.49 9.70 17.04
N ALA A 84 21.09 10.83 16.64
CA ALA A 84 20.67 11.57 15.46
C ALA A 84 20.85 10.75 14.18
N GLY A 85 22.00 10.07 14.03
CA GLY A 85 22.26 9.20 12.89
C GLY A 85 21.31 8.00 12.82
N ILE A 86 21.04 7.36 13.96
CA ILE A 86 20.03 6.28 14.07
C ILE A 86 18.65 6.80 13.68
N SER A 87 18.23 7.94 14.23
CA SER A 87 16.91 8.53 13.98
C SER A 87 16.73 8.94 12.51
N ALA A 88 17.77 9.52 11.90
CA ALA A 88 17.76 9.88 10.49
C ALA A 88 17.60 8.64 9.60
N LEU A 89 18.39 7.59 9.84
CA LEU A 89 18.32 6.38 9.02
C LEU A 89 17.01 5.62 9.23
N ALA A 90 16.55 5.49 10.48
CA ALA A 90 15.25 4.91 10.79
C ALA A 90 14.11 5.70 10.13
N GLY A 91 14.18 7.03 10.13
CA GLY A 91 13.22 7.90 9.45
C GLY A 91 13.20 7.68 7.94
N VAL A 92 14.37 7.55 7.30
CA VAL A 92 14.48 7.26 5.86
C VAL A 92 13.89 5.89 5.53
N LEU A 93 14.20 4.86 6.32
CA LEU A 93 13.67 3.51 6.11
C LEU A 93 12.16 3.47 6.31
N PHE A 94 11.64 4.16 7.33
CA PHE A 94 10.22 4.26 7.59
C PHE A 94 9.50 5.01 6.46
N ALA A 95 10.07 6.12 5.98
CA ALA A 95 9.53 6.87 4.84
C ALA A 95 9.52 6.03 3.56
N ALA A 96 10.57 5.26 3.30
CA ALA A 96 10.64 4.35 2.16
C ALA A 96 9.58 3.24 2.25
N ALA A 97 9.41 2.63 3.44
CA ALA A 97 8.40 1.61 3.68
C ALA A 97 6.97 2.17 3.49
N ALA A 98 6.70 3.35 4.04
CA ALA A 98 5.42 4.03 3.86
C ALA A 98 5.16 4.35 2.37
N LEU A 99 6.17 4.88 1.66
CA LEU A 99 6.06 5.17 0.24
C LEU A 99 5.77 3.91 -0.58
N CYS A 100 6.45 2.80 -0.32
CA CYS A 100 6.17 1.51 -0.95
C CYS A 100 4.74 1.05 -0.67
N PHE A 101 4.27 1.18 0.57
CA PHE A 101 2.91 0.80 0.94
C PHE A 101 1.87 1.61 0.15
N PHE A 102 2.01 2.94 0.12
CA PHE A 102 1.11 3.81 -0.64
C PHE A 102 1.20 3.55 -2.16
N ALA A 103 2.39 3.28 -2.69
CA ALA A 103 2.57 2.97 -4.10
C ALA A 103 1.88 1.64 -4.49
N VAL A 104 1.94 0.63 -3.61
CA VAL A 104 1.26 -0.65 -3.82
C VAL A 104 -0.26 -0.49 -3.76
N ASP A 105 -0.77 0.22 -2.75
CA ASP A 105 -2.21 0.48 -2.62
C ASP A 105 -2.75 1.25 -3.84
N TRP A 106 -2.05 2.29 -4.25
CA TRP A 106 -2.37 3.06 -5.45
C TRP A 106 -2.33 2.19 -6.72
N ALA A 107 -1.32 1.34 -6.87
CA ALA A 107 -1.21 0.45 -8.03
C ALA A 107 -2.36 -0.57 -8.07
N LEU A 108 -2.73 -1.15 -6.93
CA LEU A 108 -3.85 -2.10 -6.84
C LEU A 108 -5.18 -1.41 -7.15
N ALA A 109 -5.40 -0.21 -6.62
CA ALA A 109 -6.58 0.61 -6.94
C ALA A 109 -6.64 0.94 -8.44
N ALA A 110 -5.51 1.30 -9.05
CA ALA A 110 -5.42 1.58 -10.48
C ALA A 110 -5.72 0.34 -11.34
N ILE A 111 -5.26 -0.84 -10.94
CA ILE A 111 -5.55 -2.11 -11.64
C ILE A 111 -7.04 -2.47 -11.50
N ALA A 112 -7.62 -2.30 -10.30
CA ALA A 112 -9.05 -2.56 -10.07
C ALA A 112 -9.94 -1.63 -10.92
N ALA A 113 -9.58 -0.35 -11.02
CA ALA A 113 -10.28 0.62 -11.87
C ALA A 113 -10.27 0.21 -13.34
N ARG A 114 -9.13 -0.29 -13.86
CA ARG A 114 -9.04 -0.77 -15.25
C ARG A 114 -9.96 -1.96 -15.53
N ARG A 115 -10.05 -2.92 -14.60
CA ARG A 115 -10.95 -4.09 -14.75
C ARG A 115 -12.42 -3.69 -14.82
N SER A 116 -12.83 -2.69 -14.05
CA SER A 116 -14.22 -2.21 -14.06
C SER A 116 -14.67 -1.60 -15.39
N LEU A 117 -13.73 -1.07 -16.18
CA LEU A 117 -14.01 -0.52 -17.51
C LEU A 117 -14.18 -1.63 -18.55
N ASP A 118 -13.37 -2.69 -18.47
CA ASP A 118 -13.44 -3.83 -19.39
C ASP A 118 -14.76 -4.61 -19.25
N ASP A 119 -15.23 -4.84 -18.00
CA ASP A 119 -16.50 -5.51 -17.72
C ASP A 119 -17.72 -4.74 -18.25
N GLY A 120 -17.65 -3.39 -18.24
CA GLY A 120 -18.71 -2.53 -18.77
C GLY A 120 -18.87 -2.59 -20.29
N SER A 121 -17.81 -2.95 -21.02
CA SER A 121 -17.82 -3.13 -22.48
C SER A 121 -18.49 -4.43 -22.91
N ALA A 122 -18.33 -5.51 -22.13
CA ALA A 122 -18.88 -6.82 -22.46
C ALA A 122 -20.42 -6.88 -22.34
N HIS A 123 -21.01 -6.06 -21.46
CA HIS A 123 -22.47 -5.94 -21.31
C HIS A 123 -23.12 -4.95 -22.27
N ARG A 124 -22.33 -4.14 -22.99
CA ARG A 124 -22.85 -3.21 -24.00
C ARG A 124 -22.86 -3.90 -25.37
N CYS A 125 -23.53 -5.05 -25.46
CA CYS A 125 -23.99 -5.54 -26.75
C CYS A 125 -24.99 -4.52 -27.33
N PRO A 126 -24.71 -3.90 -28.49
CA PRO A 126 -25.64 -3.02 -29.17
C PRO A 126 -26.72 -3.86 -29.87
N HIS A 127 -27.44 -4.70 -29.11
CA HIS A 127 -28.70 -5.21 -29.57
C HIS A 127 -29.77 -4.20 -29.19
N THR A 128 -30.44 -3.67 -30.22
CA THR A 128 -31.69 -2.91 -30.18
C THR A 128 -31.57 -1.39 -30.28
N ARG A 129 -31.21 -0.93 -31.48
CA ARG A 129 -32.08 0.05 -32.14
C ARG A 129 -32.40 -0.46 -33.54
N ALA A 130 -33.43 -1.30 -33.61
CA ALA A 130 -34.14 -1.52 -34.86
C ALA A 130 -34.58 -0.14 -35.41
N PRO A 131 -34.53 0.08 -36.74
CA PRO A 131 -34.99 1.32 -37.34
C PRO A 131 -36.45 1.56 -36.96
N ALA A 132 -36.77 2.77 -36.50
CA ALA A 132 -38.16 3.16 -36.35
C ALA A 132 -38.87 2.95 -37.70
N PRO A 133 -40.05 2.30 -37.74
CA PRO A 133 -40.79 2.13 -38.98
C PRO A 133 -41.10 3.51 -39.56
N VAL A 134 -40.73 3.71 -40.83
CA VAL A 134 -41.15 4.85 -41.64
C VAL A 134 -42.67 4.88 -41.62
N PRO A 135 -43.33 5.98 -41.18
CA PRO A 135 -44.77 6.11 -41.40
C PRO A 135 -45.02 6.24 -42.90
N ALA A 136 -45.41 5.13 -43.52
CA ALA A 136 -46.10 5.10 -44.79
C ALA A 136 -47.55 5.51 -44.53
N GLY A 137 -47.88 6.75 -44.85
CA GLY A 137 -49.23 7.30 -44.77
C GLY A 137 -49.12 8.81 -44.74
N GLY A 138 -49.78 9.57 -45.60
CA GLY A 138 -50.86 9.27 -46.51
C GLY A 138 -51.39 10.64 -46.92
N SER A 139 -51.79 10.72 -48.18
CA SER A 139 -52.52 11.83 -48.80
C SER A 139 -53.46 12.58 -47.85
N ASP A 140 -53.29 13.90 -47.76
CA ASP A 140 -54.42 14.80 -47.51
C ASP A 140 -54.38 15.99 -48.47
N THR A 141 -55.02 15.75 -49.60
CA THR A 141 -55.82 16.65 -50.41
C THR A 141 -56.39 17.81 -49.59
N ARG A 142 -55.76 18.98 -49.61
CA ARG A 142 -56.42 20.23 -49.19
C ARG A 142 -56.78 21.06 -50.41
N ALA A 143 -57.97 20.75 -50.92
CA ALA A 143 -58.78 21.70 -51.65
C ALA A 143 -59.07 22.92 -50.75
N ALA A 144 -58.67 24.10 -51.21
CA ALA A 144 -59.18 25.39 -50.71
C ALA A 144 -58.97 26.47 -51.79
N ALA A 145 -59.78 26.41 -52.84
CA ALA A 145 -60.40 27.60 -53.41
C ALA A 145 -61.78 27.73 -52.71
N PRO A 146 -62.45 28.91 -52.60
CA PRO A 146 -62.41 30.01 -53.58
C PRO A 146 -62.50 31.45 -53.00
N LEU A 147 -62.42 32.44 -53.92
CA LEU A 147 -63.13 33.76 -53.91
C LEU A 147 -62.85 34.71 -52.72
N ALA A 148 -62.70 36.03 -52.84
CA ALA A 148 -62.91 36.99 -53.90
C ALA A 148 -62.29 38.34 -53.44
N SER A 149 -61.81 39.14 -54.39
CA SER A 149 -62.04 40.59 -54.47
C SER A 149 -61.58 41.09 -55.83
#